data_AF-A0A536TMJ2-F1
#
_entry.id   AF-A0A536TMJ2-F1
#
_cell.length_a   1.000
_cell.length_b   1.000
_cell.length_c   1.000
_cell.angle_alpha   90.00
_cell.angle_beta   90.00
_cell.angle_gamma   90.00
#
_symmetry.space_group_name_H-M   'P 1'
#
loop_
_entity.id
_entity.type
_entity.pdbx_description
1 polymer ?
#
loop_
_entity_poly.entity_id
_entity_poly.type
_entity_poly.pdbx_seq_one_letter_code
_entity_poly.pdbx_strand_id
1 'polypeptide(L)'
;MRPCLVLPAALLIAATAATADVPYTPSEDSAVLERLAVARLPGTASLRELRDAWTAKPDYLPAALAYARAALELSRREEDPRYLGYAEAALARWSQRPQPPPEVMLLRASLRLARVDYDSGERDLRALIESPAPEGHAARITRASL
;
A
#
# COMPACT_ATOMS: atom_id res chain seq x y z
N MET A 1 -43.96 70.54 -26.76
CA MET A 1 -44.07 69.19 -27.34
C MET A 1 -42.79 68.88 -28.10
N ARG A 2 -41.90 68.06 -27.51
CA ARG A 2 -40.72 67.46 -28.15
C ARG A 2 -40.59 66.05 -27.55
N PRO A 3 -40.61 64.99 -28.37
CA PRO A 3 -40.78 63.63 -27.87
C PRO A 3 -39.50 63.08 -27.24
N CYS A 4 -39.75 62.31 -26.19
CA CYS A 4 -38.82 61.50 -25.43
C CYS A 4 -38.19 60.43 -26.32
N LEU A 5 -36.85 60.32 -26.34
CA LEU A 5 -36.15 59.23 -27.00
C LEU A 5 -35.33 58.49 -25.94
N VAL A 6 -35.98 57.54 -25.27
CA VAL A 6 -35.33 56.60 -24.36
C VAL A 6 -34.88 55.42 -25.21
N LEU A 7 -33.57 55.29 -25.41
CA LEU A 7 -32.94 54.11 -26.02
C LEU A 7 -32.96 52.96 -24.99
N PRO A 8 -33.60 51.81 -25.25
CA PRO A 8 -33.38 50.63 -24.43
C PRO A 8 -32.09 49.94 -24.91
N ALA A 9 -31.05 49.97 -24.08
CA ALA A 9 -29.86 49.17 -24.29
C ALA A 9 -30.22 47.69 -24.06
N ALA A 10 -30.36 46.93 -25.14
CA ALA A 10 -30.60 45.49 -25.09
C ALA A 10 -29.31 44.77 -24.65
N LEU A 11 -29.31 44.27 -23.42
CA LEU A 11 -28.25 43.42 -22.88
C LEU A 11 -28.39 42.02 -23.49
N LEU A 12 -27.62 41.73 -24.55
CA LEU A 12 -27.47 40.38 -25.09
C LEU A 12 -26.65 39.54 -24.12
N ILE A 13 -27.34 38.77 -23.27
CA ILE A 13 -26.73 37.69 -22.50
C ILE A 13 -26.44 36.56 -23.49
N ALA A 14 -25.21 36.48 -23.96
CA ALA A 14 -24.72 35.30 -24.66
C ALA A 14 -24.68 34.15 -23.64
N ALA A 15 -25.67 33.27 -23.69
CA ALA A 15 -25.64 32.01 -22.97
C ALA A 15 -24.50 31.17 -23.56
N THR A 16 -23.34 31.22 -22.94
CA THR A 16 -22.32 30.19 -23.12
C THR A 16 -22.94 28.89 -22.64
N ALA A 17 -23.41 28.07 -23.58
CA ALA A 17 -23.75 26.70 -23.31
C ALA A 17 -22.47 26.02 -22.82
N ALA A 18 -22.35 25.84 -21.50
CA ALA A 18 -21.36 24.96 -20.93
C ALA A 18 -21.68 23.56 -21.47
N THR A 19 -20.93 23.10 -22.46
CA THR A 19 -20.84 21.68 -22.78
C THR A 19 -20.33 21.00 -21.51
N ALA A 20 -21.26 20.42 -20.75
CA ALA A 20 -20.91 19.53 -19.65
C ALA A 20 -20.25 18.31 -20.29
N ASP A 21 -18.91 18.30 -20.29
CA ASP A 21 -18.13 17.13 -20.66
C ASP A 21 -18.51 16.02 -19.67
N VAL A 22 -19.24 15.02 -20.15
CA VAL A 22 -19.74 13.94 -19.28
C VAL A 22 -18.54 13.05 -18.94
N PRO A 23 -18.18 12.88 -17.65
CA PRO A 23 -17.07 12.00 -17.29
C PRO A 23 -17.25 10.61 -17.89
N TYR A 24 -16.20 10.08 -18.51
CA TYR A 24 -16.22 8.73 -19.05
C TYR A 24 -16.50 7.72 -17.93
N THR A 25 -17.60 6.98 -18.04
CA THR A 25 -17.99 5.91 -17.11
C THR A 25 -17.80 4.57 -17.83
N PRO A 26 -16.88 3.72 -17.37
CA PRO A 26 -16.70 2.39 -17.94
C PRO A 26 -17.97 1.56 -17.82
N SER A 27 -18.31 0.81 -18.87
CA SER A 27 -19.48 -0.08 -18.87
C SER A 27 -19.25 -1.38 -18.10
N GLU A 28 -17.99 -1.73 -17.80
CA GLU A 28 -17.59 -2.98 -17.15
C GLU A 28 -16.39 -2.75 -16.22
N ASP A 29 -16.34 -3.49 -15.10
CA ASP A 29 -15.28 -3.38 -14.08
C ASP A 29 -13.87 -3.73 -14.60
N SER A 30 -13.80 -4.49 -15.69
CA SER A 30 -12.53 -4.91 -16.32
C SER A 30 -11.98 -3.92 -17.35
N ALA A 31 -12.68 -2.81 -17.62
CA ALA A 31 -12.25 -1.83 -18.61
C ALA A 31 -10.92 -1.16 -18.20
N VAL A 32 -9.88 -1.33 -19.04
CA VAL A 32 -8.58 -0.69 -18.82
C VAL A 32 -8.60 0.73 -19.39
N LEU A 33 -8.54 1.73 -18.51
CA LEU A 33 -8.52 3.14 -18.90
C LEU A 33 -7.19 3.57 -19.52
N GLU A 34 -6.09 3.18 -18.90
CA GLU A 34 -4.74 3.58 -19.30
C GLU A 34 -3.71 2.52 -18.87
N ARG A 35 -2.63 2.36 -19.65
CA ARG A 35 -1.48 1.52 -19.30
C ARG A 35 -0.25 2.39 -19.11
N LEU A 36 0.11 2.66 -17.86
CA LEU A 36 1.31 3.41 -17.50
C LEU A 36 2.54 2.49 -17.55
N ALA A 37 3.57 2.91 -18.27
CA ALA A 37 4.88 2.27 -18.22
C ALA A 37 5.63 2.75 -16.97
N VAL A 38 5.82 1.87 -15.99
CA VAL A 38 6.68 2.15 -14.83
C VAL A 38 8.06 1.60 -15.14
N ALA A 39 9.08 2.46 -15.12
CA ALA A 39 10.47 2.05 -15.28
C ALA A 39 10.82 1.01 -14.21
N ARG A 40 11.38 -0.12 -14.64
CA ARG A 40 11.68 -1.27 -13.78
C ARG A 40 13.12 -1.72 -13.97
N LEU A 41 13.80 -2.03 -12.86
CA LEU A 41 15.07 -2.73 -12.92
C LEU A 41 14.85 -4.18 -13.41
N PRO A 42 15.66 -4.70 -14.33
CA PRO A 42 15.57 -6.09 -14.76
C PRO A 42 15.63 -7.05 -13.57
N GLY A 43 14.73 -8.04 -13.55
CA GLY A 43 14.72 -9.09 -12.52
C GLY A 43 14.02 -8.74 -11.20
N THR A 44 13.48 -7.54 -11.02
CA THR A 44 12.68 -7.22 -9.83
C THR A 44 11.18 -7.41 -10.11
N ALA A 45 10.52 -8.25 -9.30
CA ALA A 45 9.06 -8.34 -9.34
C ALA A 45 8.45 -7.05 -8.82
N SER A 46 7.44 -6.52 -9.51
CA SER A 46 6.65 -5.41 -9.01
C SER A 46 5.86 -5.82 -7.78
N LEU A 47 5.49 -4.86 -6.93
CA LEU A 47 4.64 -5.13 -5.78
C LEU A 47 3.31 -5.77 -6.18
N ARG A 48 2.78 -5.43 -7.37
CA ARG A 48 1.57 -6.04 -7.94
C ARG A 48 1.77 -7.52 -8.25
N GLU A 49 2.85 -7.89 -8.93
CA GLU A 49 3.16 -9.29 -9.24
C GLU A 49 3.39 -10.12 -7.97
N LEU A 50 4.05 -9.56 -6.96
CA LEU A 50 4.21 -10.23 -5.67
C LEU A 50 2.87 -10.43 -4.95
N ARG A 51 1.97 -9.43 -5.03
CA ARG A 51 0.61 -9.55 -4.51
C ARG A 51 -0.14 -10.67 -5.24
N ASP A 52 -0.12 -10.66 -6.56
CA ASP A 52 -0.85 -11.61 -7.40
C ASP A 52 -0.31 -13.05 -7.17
N ALA A 53 1.00 -13.21 -6.98
CA ALA A 53 1.60 -14.49 -6.61
C ALA A 53 1.14 -14.99 -5.22
N TRP A 54 1.02 -14.09 -4.23
CA TRP A 54 0.50 -14.43 -2.91
C TRP A 54 -0.99 -14.75 -2.94
N THR A 55 -1.82 -13.93 -3.60
CA THR A 55 -3.28 -14.14 -3.65
C THR A 55 -3.65 -15.39 -4.43
N ALA A 56 -2.86 -15.79 -5.43
CA ALA A 56 -3.04 -17.06 -6.13
C ALA A 56 -2.80 -18.28 -5.22
N LYS A 57 -1.93 -18.16 -4.21
CA LYS A 57 -1.60 -19.23 -3.25
C LYS A 57 -1.48 -18.69 -1.82
N PRO A 58 -2.60 -18.35 -1.16
CA PRO A 58 -2.58 -17.68 0.15
C PRO A 58 -1.96 -18.52 1.28
N ASP A 59 -1.88 -19.84 1.11
CA ASP A 59 -1.25 -20.77 2.06
C ASP A 59 0.25 -20.96 1.84
N TYR A 60 0.80 -20.47 0.73
CA TYR A 60 2.22 -20.63 0.41
C TYR A 60 3.05 -19.52 1.07
N LEU A 61 3.62 -19.85 2.23
CA LEU A 61 4.37 -18.92 3.08
C LEU A 61 5.44 -18.10 2.32
N PRO A 62 6.27 -18.68 1.43
CA PRO A 62 7.29 -17.90 0.71
C PRO A 62 6.72 -16.75 -0.12
N ALA A 63 5.55 -16.91 -0.74
CA ALA A 63 4.92 -15.83 -1.51
C ALA A 63 4.40 -14.71 -0.59
N ALA A 64 3.79 -15.06 0.53
CA ALA A 64 3.37 -14.09 1.53
C ALA A 64 4.55 -13.30 2.12
N LEU A 65 5.65 -13.99 2.47
CA LEU A 65 6.88 -13.36 2.95
C LEU A 65 7.49 -12.43 1.91
N ALA A 66 7.52 -12.82 0.64
CA ALA A 66 8.05 -11.99 -0.44
C ALA A 66 7.24 -10.68 -0.61
N TYR A 67 5.91 -10.79 -0.63
CA TYR A 67 5.03 -9.62 -0.70
C TYR A 67 5.16 -8.71 0.53
N ALA A 68 5.13 -9.28 1.74
CA ALA A 68 5.23 -8.51 2.98
C ALA A 68 6.56 -7.76 3.11
N ARG A 69 7.68 -8.39 2.72
CA ARG A 69 9.00 -7.73 2.70
C ARG A 69 9.04 -6.56 1.72
N ALA A 70 8.53 -6.76 0.51
CA ALA A 70 8.49 -5.71 -0.50
C ALA A 70 7.60 -4.53 -0.08
N ALA A 71 6.46 -4.82 0.54
CA ALA A 71 5.57 -3.79 1.07
C ALA A 71 6.22 -3.01 2.24
N LEU A 72 6.84 -3.70 3.20
CA LEU A 72 7.59 -3.04 4.29
C LEU A 72 8.73 -2.15 3.78
N GLU A 73 9.47 -2.61 2.78
CA GLU A 73 10.54 -1.82 2.17
C GLU A 73 9.99 -0.58 1.46
N LEU A 74 8.88 -0.71 0.76
CA LEU A 74 8.24 0.42 0.11
C LEU A 74 7.67 1.43 1.12
N SER A 75 7.14 0.96 2.26
CA SER A 75 6.73 1.84 3.36
C SER A 75 7.89 2.71 3.86
N ARG A 76 9.09 2.14 4.00
CA ARG A 76 10.27 2.90 4.42
C ARG A 76 10.75 3.90 3.36
N ARG A 77 10.66 3.54 2.08
CA ARG A 77 11.13 4.39 0.98
C ARG A 77 10.20 5.56 0.69
N GLU A 78 8.90 5.32 0.74
CA GLU A 78 7.87 6.30 0.37
C GLU A 78 7.27 7.00 1.58
N GLU A 79 7.65 6.58 2.80
CA GLU A 79 7.08 7.04 4.08
C GLU A 79 5.54 6.93 4.14
N ASP A 80 5.00 5.97 3.38
CA ASP A 80 3.56 5.78 3.23
C ASP A 80 3.08 4.61 4.11
N PRO A 81 2.20 4.87 5.10
CA PRO A 81 1.72 3.84 6.02
C PRO A 81 0.77 2.83 5.38
N ARG A 82 0.21 3.09 4.18
CA ARG A 82 -0.66 2.13 3.47
C ARG A 82 0.04 0.80 3.23
N TYR A 83 1.35 0.83 2.99
CA TYR A 83 2.14 -0.37 2.74
C TYR A 83 2.35 -1.24 3.99
N LEU A 84 2.24 -0.68 5.20
CA LEU A 84 2.24 -1.47 6.44
C LEU A 84 1.03 -2.40 6.50
N GLY A 85 -0.15 -1.90 6.13
CA GLY A 85 -1.38 -2.70 6.06
C GLY A 85 -1.30 -3.83 5.04
N TYR A 86 -0.60 -3.62 3.91
CA TYR A 86 -0.38 -4.66 2.90
C TYR A 86 0.51 -5.80 3.42
N ALA A 87 1.58 -5.46 4.12
CA ALA A 87 2.43 -6.45 4.76
C ALA A 87 1.68 -7.22 5.86
N GLU A 88 0.89 -6.54 6.68
CA GLU A 88 0.06 -7.18 7.71
C GLU A 88 -0.95 -8.16 7.13
N ALA A 89 -1.65 -7.76 6.05
CA ALA A 89 -2.61 -8.62 5.37
C ALA A 89 -1.96 -9.91 4.86
N ALA A 90 -0.74 -9.82 4.32
CA ALA A 90 0.01 -10.99 3.89
C ALA A 90 0.38 -11.91 5.06
N LEU A 91 0.74 -11.37 6.22
CA LEU A 91 1.23 -12.17 7.34
C LEU A 91 0.11 -12.69 8.25
N ALA A 92 -1.09 -12.12 8.18
CA ALA A 92 -2.20 -12.32 9.12
C ALA A 92 -2.44 -13.79 9.50
N ARG A 93 -2.47 -14.69 8.51
CA ARG A 93 -2.73 -16.11 8.70
C ARG A 93 -1.71 -16.83 9.58
N TRP A 94 -0.45 -16.42 9.50
CA TRP A 94 0.63 -17.03 10.27
C TRP A 94 0.86 -16.29 11.58
N SER A 95 0.66 -14.98 11.59
CA SER A 95 0.83 -14.15 12.78
C SER A 95 -0.14 -14.50 13.91
N GLN A 96 -1.28 -15.10 13.63
CA GLN A 96 -2.25 -15.51 14.66
C GLN A 96 -1.98 -16.90 15.27
N ARG A 97 -1.00 -17.64 14.74
CA ARG A 97 -0.66 -18.97 15.27
C ARG A 97 0.01 -18.84 16.64
N PRO A 98 -0.20 -19.78 17.57
CA PRO A 98 0.49 -19.81 18.85
C PRO A 98 2.01 -19.81 18.71
N GLN A 99 2.51 -20.47 17.65
CA GLN A 99 3.92 -20.49 17.29
C GLN A 99 4.06 -20.07 15.81
N PRO A 100 4.18 -18.76 15.54
CA PRO A 100 4.37 -18.27 14.18
C PRO A 100 5.74 -18.71 13.64
N PRO A 101 5.89 -18.92 12.32
CA PRO A 101 7.20 -19.13 11.72
C PRO A 101 8.17 -18.00 12.08
N PRO A 102 9.46 -18.29 12.34
CA PRO A 102 10.43 -17.28 12.77
C PRO A 102 10.52 -16.05 11.85
N GLU A 103 10.48 -16.25 10.53
CA GLU A 103 10.50 -15.16 9.55
C GLU A 103 9.26 -14.27 9.64
N VAL A 104 8.11 -14.87 9.96
CA VAL A 104 6.85 -14.13 10.19
C VAL A 104 6.96 -13.33 11.48
N MET A 105 7.52 -13.90 12.55
CA MET A 105 7.73 -13.17 13.81
C MET A 105 8.66 -11.98 13.60
N LEU A 106 9.73 -12.13 12.83
CA LEU A 106 10.67 -11.05 12.56
C LEU A 106 10.01 -9.89 11.81
N LEU A 107 9.25 -10.20 10.74
CA LEU A 107 8.52 -9.17 10.00
C LEU A 107 7.38 -8.54 10.82
N ARG A 108 6.70 -9.32 11.67
CA ARG A 108 5.68 -8.81 12.60
C ARG A 108 6.29 -7.86 13.63
N ALA A 109 7.49 -8.16 14.15
CA ALA A 109 8.22 -7.25 15.00
C ALA A 109 8.54 -5.93 14.26
N SER A 110 9.07 -6.00 13.04
CA SER A 110 9.33 -4.80 12.23
C SER A 110 8.07 -3.96 11.98
N LEU A 111 6.92 -4.61 11.75
CA LEU A 111 5.62 -3.92 11.60
C LEU A 111 5.19 -3.21 12.87
N ARG A 112 5.28 -3.89 14.02
CA ARG A 112 4.96 -3.32 15.33
C ARG A 112 5.84 -2.12 15.64
N LEU A 113 7.14 -2.22 15.40
CA LEU A 113 8.08 -1.11 15.58
C LEU A 113 7.77 0.07 14.65
N ALA A 114 7.47 -0.19 13.37
CA ALA A 114 7.05 0.86 12.42
C ALA A 114 5.74 1.55 12.84
N ARG A 115 4.89 0.86 13.60
CA ARG A 115 3.67 1.40 14.21
C ARG A 115 3.87 1.94 15.63
N VAL A 116 5.11 1.99 16.13
CA VAL A 116 5.45 2.48 17.47
C VAL A 116 4.86 1.60 18.60
N ASP A 117 4.50 0.34 18.30
CA ASP A 117 4.15 -0.70 19.28
C ASP A 117 5.42 -1.41 19.76
N TYR A 118 6.26 -0.66 20.48
CA TYR A 118 7.57 -1.13 20.94
C TYR A 118 7.47 -2.35 21.85
N ASP A 119 6.52 -2.36 22.80
CA ASP A 119 6.37 -3.46 23.76
C ASP A 119 6.10 -4.80 23.07
N SER A 120 5.23 -4.80 22.07
CA SER A 120 4.93 -6.02 21.33
C SER A 120 6.03 -6.36 20.33
N GLY A 121 6.71 -5.37 19.74
CA GLY A 121 7.88 -5.58 18.89
C GLY A 121 9.02 -6.25 19.67
N GLU A 122 9.36 -5.71 20.84
CA GLU A 122 10.38 -6.23 21.74
C GLU A 122 10.12 -7.67 22.17
N ARG A 123 8.86 -8.01 22.47
CA ARG A 123 8.49 -9.38 22.82
C ARG A 123 8.77 -10.37 21.69
N ASP A 124 8.42 -10.01 20.45
CA ASP A 124 8.70 -10.85 19.29
C ASP A 124 10.20 -11.00 19.04
N LEU A 125 10.97 -9.90 19.12
CA LEU A 125 12.42 -9.91 18.93
C LEU A 125 13.10 -10.77 20.00
N ARG A 126 12.72 -10.62 21.27
CA ARG A 126 13.30 -11.41 22.37
C ARG A 126 13.03 -12.90 22.22
N ALA A 127 11.81 -13.27 21.88
CA ALA A 127 11.45 -14.67 21.62
C ALA A 127 12.29 -15.27 20.48
N LEU A 128 12.58 -14.50 19.42
CA LEU A 128 13.48 -14.95 18.34
C LEU A 128 14.93 -15.12 18.81
N ILE A 129 15.43 -14.19 19.61
CA ILE A 129 16.81 -14.20 20.14
C ILE A 129 17.04 -15.40 21.06
N GLU A 130 16.04 -15.77 21.85
CA GLU A 130 16.08 -16.92 22.77
C GLU A 130 15.85 -18.26 22.05
N SER A 131 15.39 -18.23 20.81
CA SER A 131 15.16 -19.43 19.99
C SER A 131 16.43 -19.88 19.24
N PRO A 132 16.51 -21.16 18.81
CA PRO A 132 17.57 -21.62 17.93
C PRO A 132 17.39 -21.17 16.47
N ALA A 133 16.37 -20.36 16.16
CA ALA A 133 16.07 -19.96 14.78
C ALA A 133 17.15 -19.03 14.21
N PRO A 134 17.52 -19.17 12.92
CA PRO A 134 18.50 -18.29 12.27
C PRO A 134 18.19 -16.79 12.39
N GLU A 135 16.90 -16.44 12.39
CA GLU A 135 16.33 -15.09 12.50
C GLU A 135 16.72 -14.40 13.81
N GLY A 136 17.13 -15.13 14.84
CA GLY A 136 17.65 -14.57 16.09
C GLY A 136 18.84 -13.62 15.87
N HIS A 137 19.64 -13.82 14.81
CA HIS A 137 20.70 -12.88 14.43
C HIS A 137 20.16 -11.54 13.95
N ALA A 138 19.20 -11.57 13.03
CA ALA A 138 18.55 -10.36 12.53
C ALA A 138 17.78 -9.65 13.66
N ALA A 139 17.11 -10.41 14.53
CA ALA A 139 16.41 -9.85 15.68
C ALA A 139 17.35 -9.11 16.65
N ARG A 140 18.57 -9.62 16.88
CA ARG A 140 19.60 -8.90 17.67
C ARG A 140 19.98 -7.56 17.03
N ILE A 141 20.17 -7.55 15.71
CA ILE A 141 20.52 -6.33 14.96
C ILE A 141 19.39 -5.31 15.04
N THR A 142 18.15 -5.72 14.77
CA THR A 142 16.98 -4.84 14.86
C THR A 142 16.81 -4.29 16.28
N ARG A 143 16.99 -5.12 17.31
CA ARG A 143 16.89 -4.67 18.69
C ARG A 143 17.95 -3.63 19.07
N ALA A 144 19.17 -3.77 18.53
CA ALA A 144 20.26 -2.84 18.81
C ALA A 144 20.05 -1.44 18.19
N SER A 145 19.10 -1.29 17.27
CA SER A 145 18.74 -0.01 16.64
C SER A 145 17.57 0.73 17.31
N LEU A 146 17.00 0.16 18.38
CA LEU A 146 15.97 0.78 19.21
C LEU A 146 16.61 1.65 20.30
#